data_AF-A0A3M8EV60-F1
#
_entry.id   AF-A0A3M8EV60-F1
#
_cell.length_a   1.000
_cell.length_b   1.000
_cell.length_c   1.000
_cell.angle_alpha   90.00
_cell.angle_beta   90.00
_cell.angle_gamma   90.00
#
_symmetry.space_group_name_H-M   'P 1'
#
loop_
_entity.id
_entity.type
_entity.pdbx_description
1 polymer ?
#
loop_
_entity_poly.entity_id
_entity_poly.type
_entity_poly.pdbx_seq_one_letter_code
_entity_poly.pdbx_strand_id
1 'polypeptide(L)' 'MITKTKEFITEVKAELGKVTWPTRKEAISTTWVVVAIVFIISVYLGACDVILAKLMRLILG' A
#
# COMPACT_ATOMS: atom_id res chain seq x y z
N MET A 1 37.84 -16.25 -6.01
CA MET A 1 36.83 -15.32 -5.44
C MET A 1 35.89 -14.74 -6.49
N ILE A 2 36.37 -14.32 -7.68
CA ILE A 2 35.54 -13.70 -8.73
C ILE A 2 34.52 -14.69 -9.37
N THR A 3 34.85 -15.98 -9.44
CA THR A 3 33.95 -17.03 -9.99
C THR A 3 32.70 -17.23 -9.14
N LYS A 4 32.84 -17.24 -7.80
CA LYS A 4 31.73 -17.39 -6.84
C LYS A 4 30.68 -16.29 -7.00
N THR A 5 31.10 -15.05 -7.25
CA THR A 5 30.19 -13.91 -7.43
C THR A 5 29.40 -14.00 -8.74
N LYS A 6 30.01 -14.52 -9.81
CA LYS A 6 29.31 -14.76 -11.09
C LYS A 6 28.24 -15.84 -10.97
N GLU A 7 28.54 -16.93 -10.25
CA GLU A 7 27.58 -17.98 -9.94
C GLU A 7 26.42 -17.44 -9.09
N PHE A 8 26.71 -16.64 -8.06
CA PHE A 8 25.70 -16.04 -7.19
C PHE A 8 24.73 -15.11 -7.94
N ILE A 9 25.21 -14.30 -8.88
CA ILE A 9 24.34 -13.44 -9.71
C ILE A 9 23.49 -14.28 -10.68
N THR A 10 24.02 -15.42 -11.14
CA THR A 10 23.30 -16.33 -12.03
C THR A 10 22.19 -17.07 -11.29
N GLU A 11 22.45 -17.52 -10.06
CA GLU A 11 21.44 -18.08 -9.15
C GLU A 11 20.37 -17.06 -8.76
N VAL A 12 20.76 -15.82 -8.40
CA VAL A 12 19.81 -14.75 -8.07
C VAL A 12 18.92 -14.41 -9.27
N LYS A 13 19.45 -14.39 -10.50
CA LYS A 13 18.60 -14.23 -11.70
C LYS A 13 17.62 -15.39 -11.90
N ALA A 14 18.03 -16.62 -11.60
CA ALA A 14 17.16 -17.79 -11.69
C ALA A 14 16.06 -17.80 -10.61
N GLU A 15 16.39 -17.39 -9.38
CA GLU A 15 15.44 -17.20 -8.27
C GLU A 15 14.47 -16.04 -8.54
N LEU A 16 14.96 -14.92 -9.06
CA LEU A 16 14.12 -13.79 -9.49
C LEU A 16 13.17 -14.18 -10.63
N GLY A 17 13.53 -15.18 -11.46
CA GLY A 17 12.64 -15.75 -12.46
C GLY A 17 11.51 -16.61 -11.88
N LYS A 18 11.68 -17.16 -10.66
CA LYS A 18 10.61 -17.83 -9.91
C LYS A 18 9.67 -16.85 -9.21
N VAL A 19 10.00 -15.56 -9.17
CA VAL A 19 9.09 -14.52 -8.68
C VAL A 19 7.96 -14.40 -9.69
N THR A 20 6.86 -15.07 -9.39
CA THR A 20 5.59 -14.95 -10.09
C THR A 20 5.08 -13.53 -9.90
N TRP A 21 5.46 -12.64 -10.80
CA TRP A 21 4.93 -11.28 -10.83
C TRP A 21 3.42 -11.35 -11.10
N PRO A 22 2.59 -10.75 -10.23
CA PRO A 22 1.16 -10.73 -10.42
C PRO A 22 0.85 -10.05 -11.75
N THR A 23 -0.11 -10.62 -12.47
CA THR A 23 -0.55 -10.09 -13.77
C THR A 23 -1.11 -8.68 -13.58
N ARG A 24 -0.82 -7.74 -14.51
CA ARG A 24 -1.23 -6.31 -14.40
C ARG A 24 -2.71 -6.11 -14.03
N LYS A 25 -3.58 -7.05 -14.40
CA LYS A 25 -5.01 -7.06 -14.07
C LYS A 25 -5.29 -7.27 -12.59
N GLU A 26 -4.55 -8.15 -11.91
CA GLU A 26 -4.71 -8.41 -10.47
C GLU A 26 -4.21 -7.22 -9.65
N ALA A 27 -3.07 -6.63 -10.03
CA ALA A 27 -2.54 -5.44 -9.36
C ALA A 27 -3.55 -4.28 -9.38
N ILE A 28 -4.24 -4.06 -10.51
CA ILE A 28 -5.26 -3.02 -10.65
C ILE A 28 -6.51 -3.35 -9.82
N SER A 29 -6.96 -4.61 -9.85
CA SER A 29 -8.12 -5.05 -9.07
C SER A 29 -7.89 -4.86 -7.57
N THR A 30 -6.71 -5.23 -7.05
CA THR A 30 -6.38 -5.05 -5.63
C THR A 30 -6.22 -3.58 -5.27
N THR A 31 -5.67 -2.75 -6.18
CA THR A 31 -5.55 -1.29 -5.96
C THR A 31 -6.92 -0.63 -5.83
N TRP A 32 -7.90 -1.03 -6.64
CA TRP A 32 -9.25 -0.47 -6.58
C TRP A 32 -9.95 -0.74 -5.24
N VAL A 33 -9.78 -1.95 -4.69
CA VAL A 33 -10.31 -2.31 -3.36
C VAL A 33 -9.67 -1.45 -2.27
N VAL A 34 -8.35 -1.24 -2.32
CA VAL A 34 -7.63 -0.39 -1.36
C VAL A 34 -8.14 1.06 -1.45
N VAL A 35 -8.32 1.60 -2.66
CA VAL A 35 -8.85 2.96 -2.85
C VAL A 35 -10.26 3.09 -2.25
N ALA A 36 -11.13 2.11 -2.46
CA ALA A 36 -12.48 2.13 -1.88
C ALA A 36 -12.45 2.12 -0.34
N ILE A 37 -11.59 1.30 0.27
CA ILE A 37 -11.45 1.22 1.73
C ILE A 37 -10.91 2.53 2.30
N VAL A 38 -9.85 3.09 1.69
CA VAL A 38 -9.27 4.37 2.11
C VAL A 38 -10.29 5.50 2.01
N PHE A 39 -11.11 5.51 0.96
CA PHE A 39 -12.17 6.50 0.79
C PHE A 39 -13.16 6.45 1.97
N ILE A 40 -13.66 5.26 2.33
CA ILE A 40 -14.59 5.08 3.46
C ILE A 40 -13.97 5.55 4.77
N ILE A 41 -12.72 5.14 5.05
CA ILE A 41 -12.00 5.52 6.28
C ILE A 41 -11.78 7.04 6.33
N SER A 42 -11.43 7.66 5.21
CA SER A 42 -11.20 9.11 5.14
C SER A 42 -12.46 9.92 5.44
N VAL A 43 -13.63 9.47 4.94
CA VAL A 43 -14.91 10.11 5.22
C VAL A 43 -15.27 9.97 6.70
N TYR A 44 -15.06 8.79 7.29
CA TYR A 44 -15.31 8.56 8.70
C TYR A 44 -14.45 9.45 9.60
N LEU A 45 -13.12 9.45 9.38
CA LEU A 45 -12.19 10.29 10.13
C LEU A 45 -12.53 11.78 9.96
N GLY A 46 -12.75 12.23 8.72
CA GLY A 46 -13.11 13.62 8.45
C GLY A 46 -14.41 14.05 9.13
N ALA A 47 -15.41 13.17 9.20
CA ALA A 47 -16.63 13.44 9.95
C ALA A 47 -16.35 13.59 11.46
N CYS A 48 -15.54 12.69 12.04
CA CYS A 48 -15.12 12.78 13.43
C CYS A 48 -14.34 14.08 13.72
N ASP A 49 -13.42 14.47 12.85
CA ASP A 49 -12.64 15.71 12.97
C ASP A 49 -13.55 16.95 12.98
N VAL A 50 -14.56 17.00 12.10
CA VAL A 50 -15.52 18.10 12.05
C VAL A 50 -16.39 18.16 13.30
N ILE A 51 -16.84 17.01 13.80
CA ILE A 51 -17.65 16.92 15.03
C ILE A 51 -16.83 17.41 16.23
N LEU A 52 -15.60 16.91 16.38
CA LEU A 52 -14.69 17.31 17.44
C LEU A 52 -14.32 18.79 17.35
N ALA A 53 -14.05 19.31 16.15
CA ALA A 53 -13.75 20.73 15.93
C ALA A 53 -14.94 21.62 16.30
N LYS A 54 -16.17 21.21 15.97
CA LYS A 54 -17.39 21.93 16.40
C LYS A 54 -17.58 21.88 17.91
N LEU A 55 -17.36 20.72 18.52
CA LEU A 55 -17.48 20.56 19.97
C LEU A 55 -16.43 21.39 20.72
N MET A 56 -15.17 21.37 20.26
CA MET A 56 -14.11 22.20 20.82
C MET A 56 -14.42 23.69 20.68
N ARG A 57 -14.95 24.14 19.53
CA ARG A 57 -15.39 25.54 19.36
C ARG A 57 -16.54 25.94 20.30
N LEU A 58 -17.42 25.01 20.65
CA LEU A 58 -18.50 25.26 21.62
C LEU A 58 -17.99 25.33 23.06
N ILE A 59 -16.88 24.64 23.38
CA ILE A 59 -16.29 24.61 24.72
C ILE A 59 -15.32 25.78 24.94
N LEU A 60 -14.57 26.18 23.92
CA LEU A 60 -13.60 27.29 23.95
C LEU A 60 -14.21 28.65 23.62
N GLY A 61 -15.42 28.68 23.07
CA GLY A 61 -16.25 29.88 22.92
C GLY A 61 -17.17 30.05 24.11
#